data_AF-A0A383CWZ2-F1
#
_entry.id   AF-A0A383CWZ2-F1
#
_cell.length_a   1.000
_cell.length_b   1.000
_cell.length_c   1.000
_cell.angle_alpha   90.00
_cell.angle_beta   90.00
_cell.angle_gamma   90.00
#
_symmetry.space_group_name_H-M   'P 1'
#
loop_
_entity.id
_entity.type
_entity.pdbx_description
1 polymer ?
#
loop_
_entity_poly.entity_id
_entity_poly.type
_entity_poly.pdbx_seq_one_letter_code
_entity_poly.pdbx_strand_id
1 'polypeptide(L)'
;MNETKWLRHLLPLPHEIAIEGVVECRPDQVDIRVAEDAGDLVSTAATELRQLFAERTGVEPGEGDKEFTILLGVADSDRRLDDVDVDIERLQELSTSSQAYLIQPDGRARLLLCALDGKGVSYAARTLYQLL
;
A
#
# COMPACT_ATOMS: atom_id res chain seq x y z
N MET A 1 -18.59 2.11 -11.13
CA MET A 1 -18.08 2.67 -9.85
C MET A 1 -17.80 4.15 -10.05
N ASN A 2 -18.04 5.01 -9.06
CA ASN A 2 -17.80 6.45 -9.20
C ASN A 2 -16.50 6.83 -8.49
N GLU A 3 -15.40 6.89 -9.23
CA GLU A 3 -14.05 7.25 -8.76
C GLU A 3 -14.03 8.57 -7.98
N THR A 4 -14.87 9.54 -8.37
CA THR A 4 -15.01 10.83 -7.68
C THR A 4 -15.47 10.68 -6.23
N LYS A 5 -16.18 9.59 -5.87
CA LYS A 5 -16.54 9.35 -4.47
C LYS A 5 -15.30 8.99 -3.64
N TRP A 6 -14.46 8.09 -4.14
CA TRP A 6 -13.22 7.67 -3.48
C TRP A 6 -12.24 8.84 -3.32
N LEU A 7 -12.08 9.65 -4.36
CA LEU A 7 -11.22 10.84 -4.34
C LEU A 7 -11.58 11.85 -3.22
N ARG A 8 -12.84 11.93 -2.81
CA ARG A 8 -13.28 12.86 -1.74
C ARG A 8 -12.79 12.45 -0.35
N HIS A 9 -12.31 11.22 -0.19
CA HIS A 9 -11.73 10.75 1.05
C HIS A 9 -10.23 11.07 1.17
N LEU A 10 -9.57 11.49 0.08
CA LEU A 10 -8.13 11.65 0.02
C LEU A 10 -7.69 13.10 0.24
N LEU A 11 -6.83 13.30 1.23
CA LEU A 11 -6.08 14.53 1.48
C LEU A 11 -4.61 14.19 1.83
N PRO A 12 -3.62 14.79 1.15
CA PRO A 12 -3.76 15.57 -0.08
C PRO A 12 -4.27 14.70 -1.25
N LEU A 13 -4.71 15.35 -2.34
CA LEU A 13 -5.07 14.61 -3.55
C LEU A 13 -3.82 13.95 -4.16
N PRO A 14 -3.90 12.66 -4.56
CA PRO A 14 -2.82 12.03 -5.32
C PRO A 14 -2.55 12.76 -6.63
N HIS A 15 -1.31 12.70 -7.10
CA HIS A 15 -0.92 13.25 -8.41
C HIS A 15 -1.63 12.51 -9.55
N GLU A 16 -1.70 11.17 -9.45
CA GLU A 16 -2.34 10.28 -10.41
C GLU A 16 -3.08 9.19 -9.62
N ILE A 17 -4.29 8.82 -10.06
CA ILE A 17 -5.05 7.70 -9.50
C ILE A 17 -6.04 7.20 -10.55
N ALA A 18 -6.19 5.88 -10.61
CA ALA A 18 -7.24 5.19 -11.35
C ALA A 18 -7.77 4.05 -10.48
N ILE A 19 -9.10 3.92 -10.38
CA ILE A 19 -9.72 2.83 -9.61
C ILE A 19 -10.51 1.93 -10.56
N GLU A 20 -9.86 0.85 -11.00
CA GLU A 20 -10.40 -0.06 -12.01
C GLU A 20 -11.29 -1.17 -11.41
N GLY A 21 -11.18 -1.42 -10.11
CA GLY A 21 -11.91 -2.49 -9.43
C GLY A 21 -11.91 -2.36 -7.91
N VAL A 22 -12.70 -3.22 -7.27
CA VAL A 22 -12.78 -3.37 -5.82
C VAL A 22 -12.79 -4.86 -5.51
N VAL A 23 -12.13 -5.23 -4.42
CA VAL A 23 -12.18 -6.57 -3.85
C VAL A 23 -12.84 -6.46 -2.48
N GLU A 24 -13.89 -7.21 -2.26
CA GLU A 24 -14.54 -7.33 -0.95
C GLU A 24 -13.93 -8.53 -0.22
N CYS A 25 -13.28 -8.27 0.92
CA CYS A 25 -12.66 -9.28 1.77
C CYS A 25 -13.24 -9.18 3.17
N ARG A 26 -13.34 -10.31 3.87
CA ARG A 26 -13.50 -10.22 5.33
C ARG A 26 -12.19 -9.76 5.97
N PRO A 27 -12.22 -9.03 7.09
CA PRO A 27 -11.00 -8.55 7.76
C PRO A 27 -10.01 -9.67 8.11
N ASP A 28 -10.50 -10.85 8.50
CA ASP A 28 -9.70 -12.05 8.84
C ASP A 28 -9.04 -12.74 7.64
N GLN A 29 -9.44 -12.35 6.41
CA GLN A 29 -8.92 -12.82 5.13
C GLN A 29 -7.95 -11.81 4.48
N VAL A 30 -7.59 -10.74 5.19
CA VAL A 30 -6.55 -9.81 4.77
C VAL A 30 -5.26 -10.11 5.53
N ASP A 31 -4.15 -10.21 4.81
CA ASP A 31 -2.79 -10.17 5.37
C ASP A 31 -2.17 -8.80 5.10
N ILE A 32 -1.37 -8.33 6.06
CA ILE A 32 -0.54 -7.13 5.90
C ILE A 32 0.90 -7.59 6.07
N ARG A 33 1.68 -7.51 4.99
CA ARG A 33 3.06 -8.00 4.95
C ARG A 33 4.03 -6.84 4.72
N VAL A 34 5.17 -6.92 5.38
CA VAL A 34 6.31 -6.03 5.17
C VAL A 34 7.36 -6.81 4.37
N ALA A 35 7.84 -6.22 3.27
CA ALA A 35 8.90 -6.77 2.45
C ALA A 35 10.20 -6.94 3.25
N GLU A 36 11.09 -7.79 2.76
CA GLU A 36 12.41 -7.98 3.38
C GLU A 36 13.19 -6.65 3.42
N ASP A 37 13.94 -6.43 4.50
CA ASP A 37 14.79 -5.26 4.71
C ASP A 37 14.12 -3.87 4.58
N ALA A 38 12.78 -3.78 4.70
CA ALA A 38 12.03 -2.54 4.50
C ALA A 38 12.24 -1.45 5.58
N GLY A 39 12.82 -1.80 6.73
CA GLY A 39 13.16 -0.89 7.83
C GLY A 39 12.00 -0.48 8.75
N ASP A 40 12.33 0.31 9.77
CA ASP A 40 11.44 0.65 10.89
C ASP A 40 10.22 1.47 10.48
N LEU A 41 10.39 2.38 9.52
CA LEU A 41 9.31 3.27 9.09
C LEU A 41 8.20 2.50 8.35
N VAL A 42 8.59 1.51 7.54
CA VAL A 42 7.64 0.62 6.85
C VAL A 42 6.94 -0.29 7.86
N SER A 43 7.69 -0.83 8.82
CA SER A 43 7.14 -1.66 9.89
C SER A 43 6.11 -0.92 10.74
N THR A 44 6.38 0.36 11.03
CA THR A 44 5.44 1.26 11.72
C THR A 44 4.18 1.49 10.89
N ALA A 45 4.33 1.80 9.59
CA ALA A 45 3.20 1.99 8.69
C ALA A 45 2.30 0.75 8.58
N ALA A 46 2.90 -0.45 8.52
CA ALA A 46 2.16 -1.70 8.53
C ALA A 46 1.42 -1.93 9.86
N THR A 47 2.03 -1.55 10.99
CA THR A 47 1.39 -1.62 12.31
C THR A 47 0.18 -0.67 12.39
N GLU A 48 0.30 0.56 11.89
CA GLU A 48 -0.82 1.51 11.83
C GLU A 48 -1.98 0.99 10.97
N LEU A 49 -1.69 0.33 9.83
CA LEU A 49 -2.73 -0.30 9.03
C LEU A 49 -3.41 -1.45 9.77
N ARG A 50 -2.67 -2.32 10.47
CA ARG A 50 -3.28 -3.39 11.28
C ARG A 50 -4.19 -2.82 12.36
N GLN A 51 -3.75 -1.76 13.02
CA GLN A 51 -4.55 -1.06 14.03
C GLN A 51 -5.84 -0.48 13.43
N LEU A 52 -5.79 0.09 12.22
CA LEU A 52 -7.00 0.58 11.54
C LEU A 52 -8.04 -0.54 11.34
N PHE A 53 -7.61 -1.72 10.89
CA PHE A 53 -8.51 -2.86 10.72
C PHE A 53 -9.14 -3.28 12.06
N ALA A 54 -8.36 -3.35 13.13
CA ALA A 54 -8.87 -3.64 14.47
C ALA A 54 -9.88 -2.60 14.94
N GLU A 55 -9.59 -1.31 14.75
CA GLU A 55 -10.47 -0.21 15.16
C GLU A 55 -11.78 -0.16 14.36
N ARG A 56 -11.73 -0.42 13.05
CA ARG A 56 -12.89 -0.37 12.15
C ARG A 56 -13.77 -1.61 12.23
N THR A 57 -13.18 -2.77 12.47
CA THR A 57 -13.85 -4.07 12.26
C THR A 57 -13.88 -4.95 13.50
N GLY A 58 -13.10 -4.62 14.54
CA GLY A 58 -12.94 -5.45 15.74
C GLY A 58 -12.07 -6.69 15.52
N VAL A 59 -11.47 -6.85 14.33
CA VAL A 59 -10.65 -8.00 13.94
C VAL A 59 -9.33 -7.49 13.38
N GLU A 60 -8.23 -8.03 13.88
CA GLU A 60 -6.91 -7.78 13.30
C GLU A 60 -6.74 -8.59 12.00
N PRO A 61 -6.06 -8.04 10.97
CA PRO A 61 -5.64 -8.80 9.80
C PRO A 61 -4.83 -10.02 10.25
N GLY A 62 -5.11 -11.18 9.68
CA GLY A 62 -4.40 -12.39 10.08
C GLY A 62 -3.07 -12.54 9.34
N GLU A 63 -2.13 -13.27 9.92
CA GLU A 63 -0.84 -13.56 9.29
C GLU A 63 -0.91 -14.79 8.35
N GLY A 64 -0.08 -14.82 7.30
CA GLY A 64 0.13 -15.99 6.44
C GLY A 64 -0.66 -15.98 5.12
N ASP A 65 -0.90 -17.16 4.55
CA ASP A 65 -1.59 -17.32 3.25
C ASP A 65 -3.07 -16.96 3.36
N LYS A 66 -3.37 -15.67 3.21
CA LYS A 66 -4.71 -15.09 3.19
C LYS A 66 -5.23 -14.90 1.76
N GLU A 67 -6.52 -14.58 1.62
CA GLU A 67 -7.14 -14.38 0.31
C GLU A 67 -6.72 -13.06 -0.34
N PHE A 68 -6.35 -12.07 0.48
CA PHE A 68 -5.85 -10.79 0.00
C PHE A 68 -4.66 -10.31 0.82
N THR A 69 -3.57 -9.92 0.16
CA THR A 69 -2.35 -9.42 0.82
C THR A 69 -2.10 -7.97 0.47
N ILE A 70 -1.87 -7.14 1.48
CA ILE A 70 -1.32 -5.78 1.32
C ILE A 70 0.17 -5.88 1.63
N LEU A 71 1.02 -5.77 0.61
CA LEU A 71 2.48 -5.84 0.73
C LEU A 71 3.08 -4.44 0.71
N LEU A 72 3.83 -4.09 1.75
CA LEU A 72 4.50 -2.80 1.92
C LEU A 72 6.02 -2.95 1.85
N GLY A 73 6.72 -2.09 1.12
CA GLY A 73 8.16 -2.00 1.23
C GLY A 73 8.85 -1.10 0.22
N VAL A 74 10.17 -1.00 0.37
CA VAL A 74 11.02 -0.19 -0.51
C VAL A 74 11.42 -1.04 -1.70
N ALA A 75 11.23 -0.50 -2.91
CA ALA A 75 11.64 -1.17 -4.12
C ALA A 75 13.17 -1.20 -4.21
N ASP A 76 13.73 -2.35 -4.57
CA ASP A 76 15.17 -2.51 -4.75
C ASP A 76 15.67 -1.86 -6.07
N SER A 77 16.98 -1.92 -6.28
CA SER A 77 17.61 -1.37 -7.50
C SER A 77 17.19 -2.10 -8.79
N ASP A 78 16.71 -3.34 -8.69
CA ASP A 78 16.21 -4.12 -9.81
C ASP A 78 14.72 -3.83 -10.10
N ARG A 79 14.13 -2.87 -9.36
CA ARG A 79 12.73 -2.45 -9.43
C ARG A 79 11.79 -3.57 -8.98
N ARG A 80 12.16 -4.23 -7.87
CA ARG A 80 11.39 -5.31 -7.27
C ARG A 80 11.00 -5.00 -5.84
N LEU A 81 9.84 -5.51 -5.45
CA LEU A 81 9.38 -5.59 -4.07
C LEU A 81 9.25 -7.07 -3.72
N ASP A 82 10.18 -7.58 -2.91
CA ASP A 82 10.43 -9.02 -2.76
C ASP A 82 10.58 -9.70 -4.15
N ASP A 83 9.62 -10.53 -4.54
CA ASP A 83 9.62 -11.30 -5.77
C ASP A 83 8.80 -10.67 -6.92
N VAL A 84 8.26 -9.46 -6.72
CA VAL A 84 7.33 -8.81 -7.66
C VAL A 84 7.97 -7.60 -8.34
N ASP A 85 7.86 -7.51 -9.66
CA ASP A 85 8.30 -6.34 -10.42
C ASP A 85 7.35 -5.15 -10.18
N VAL A 86 7.93 -3.96 -9.97
CA VAL A 86 7.18 -2.73 -9.70
C VAL A 86 7.60 -1.59 -10.64
N ASP A 87 6.64 -0.80 -11.12
CA ASP A 87 6.92 0.30 -12.06
C ASP A 87 7.28 1.60 -11.32
N ILE A 88 8.48 1.63 -10.76
CA ILE A 88 8.99 2.76 -9.95
C ILE A 88 9.87 3.75 -10.72
N GLU A 89 10.09 3.56 -12.03
CA GLU A 89 11.03 4.38 -12.82
C GLU A 89 10.66 5.86 -12.77
N ARG A 90 9.37 6.17 -12.99
CA ARG A 90 8.87 7.55 -12.96
C ARG A 90 9.09 8.21 -11.59
N LEU A 91 9.10 7.44 -10.49
CA LEU A 91 9.30 8.01 -9.15
C LEU A 91 10.71 8.60 -9.00
N GLN A 92 11.71 8.04 -9.69
CA GLN A 92 13.11 8.48 -9.62
C GLN A 92 13.31 9.85 -10.28
N GLU A 93 12.46 10.19 -11.26
CA GLU A 93 12.52 11.44 -12.02
C GLU A 93 11.84 12.61 -11.30
N LEU A 94 11.06 12.35 -10.24
CA LEU A 94 10.34 13.38 -9.50
C LEU A 94 11.28 14.16 -8.58
N SER A 95 11.12 15.49 -8.56
CA SER A 95 11.84 16.36 -7.62
C SER A 95 11.51 16.08 -6.15
N THR A 96 10.39 15.40 -5.90
CA THR A 96 9.93 14.94 -4.58
C THR A 96 10.01 13.41 -4.45
N SER A 97 11.00 12.77 -5.06
CA SER A 97 11.19 11.32 -5.10
C SER A 97 11.15 10.63 -3.72
N SER A 98 11.68 11.29 -2.66
CA SER A 98 11.63 10.78 -1.27
C SER A 98 10.24 10.78 -0.62
N GLN A 99 9.24 11.36 -1.29
CA GLN A 99 7.84 11.33 -0.85
C GLN A 99 6.95 10.66 -1.89
N ALA A 100 7.53 10.29 -3.04
CA ALA A 100 6.83 9.66 -4.12
C ALA A 100 6.61 8.18 -3.80
N TYR A 101 5.47 7.67 -4.21
CA TYR A 101 5.08 6.30 -3.96
C TYR A 101 4.17 5.78 -5.06
N LEU A 102 4.03 4.46 -5.11
CA LEU A 102 3.17 3.72 -6.00
C LEU A 102 2.26 2.80 -5.17
N ILE A 103 0.96 2.89 -5.43
CA ILE A 103 -0.02 1.90 -4.97
C ILE A 103 -0.54 1.22 -6.23
N GLN A 104 -0.32 -0.07 -6.36
CA GLN A 104 -0.76 -0.82 -7.53
C GLN A 104 -1.27 -2.22 -7.17
N PRO A 105 -2.31 -2.71 -7.87
CA PRO A 105 -2.72 -4.10 -7.73
C PRO A 105 -1.67 -5.02 -8.37
N ASP A 106 -1.48 -6.19 -7.75
CA ASP A 106 -0.85 -7.33 -8.40
C ASP A 106 -1.89 -8.45 -8.50
N GLY A 107 -2.50 -8.56 -9.68
CA GLY A 107 -3.68 -9.38 -9.89
C GLY A 107 -4.87 -8.92 -9.04
N ARG A 108 -5.63 -9.89 -8.50
CA ARG A 108 -6.82 -9.63 -7.66
C ARG A 108 -6.66 -10.01 -6.19
N ALA A 109 -5.51 -10.57 -5.82
CA ALA A 109 -5.25 -11.08 -4.48
C ALA A 109 -4.17 -10.29 -3.74
N ARG A 110 -3.57 -9.27 -4.37
CA ARG A 110 -2.48 -8.52 -3.77
C ARG A 110 -2.54 -7.04 -4.15
N LEU A 111 -2.23 -6.18 -3.18
CA LEU A 111 -2.01 -4.75 -3.37
C LEU A 111 -0.61 -4.41 -2.89
N LEU A 112 0.16 -3.74 -3.74
CA LEU A 112 1.53 -3.33 -3.47
C LEU A 112 1.56 -1.86 -3.07
N LEU A 113 2.19 -1.54 -1.95
CA LEU A 113 2.49 -0.19 -1.48
C LEU A 113 4.01 -0.04 -1.48
N CYS A 114 4.55 0.60 -2.51
CA CYS A 114 6.00 0.70 -2.70
C CYS A 114 6.47 2.13 -2.98
N ALA A 115 7.74 2.37 -2.69
CA ALA A 115 8.41 3.63 -2.95
C ALA A 115 9.93 3.42 -3.03
N LEU A 116 10.67 4.52 -3.25
CA LEU A 116 12.13 4.54 -3.30
C LEU A 116 12.79 4.57 -1.91
N ASP A 117 12.03 4.91 -0.87
CA ASP A 117 12.46 4.89 0.53
C ASP A 117 11.28 4.64 1.47
N GLY A 118 11.57 4.40 2.75
CA GLY A 118 10.52 4.13 3.75
C GLY A 118 9.54 5.29 3.96
N LYS A 119 9.94 6.53 3.64
CA LYS A 119 9.08 7.70 3.81
C LYS A 119 7.99 7.72 2.74
N GLY A 120 8.32 7.43 1.49
CA GLY A 120 7.35 7.22 0.43
C GLY A 120 6.36 6.10 0.77
N VAL A 121 6.84 4.96 1.31
CA VAL A 121 5.95 3.85 1.71
C VAL A 121 4.97 4.26 2.82
N SER A 122 5.43 5.06 3.80
CA SER A 122 4.56 5.60 4.84
C SER A 122 3.45 6.49 4.25
N TYR A 123 3.74 7.29 3.23
CA TYR A 123 2.71 8.05 2.52
C TYR A 123 1.75 7.16 1.73
N ALA A 124 2.23 6.09 1.09
CA ALA A 124 1.37 5.11 0.43
C ALA A 124 0.38 4.49 1.42
N ALA A 125 0.86 4.05 2.59
CA ALA A 125 0.02 3.52 3.66
C ALA A 125 -1.00 4.55 4.14
N ARG A 126 -0.63 5.83 4.27
CA ARG A 126 -1.53 6.90 4.68
C ARG A 126 -2.63 7.18 3.64
N THR A 127 -2.33 7.02 2.36
CA THR A 127 -3.34 7.11 1.29
C THR A 127 -4.31 5.94 1.38
N LEU A 128 -3.82 4.71 1.57
CA LEU A 128 -4.69 3.55 1.76
C LEU A 128 -5.54 3.68 3.03
N TYR A 129 -4.97 4.17 4.13
CA TYR A 129 -5.68 4.41 5.39
C TYR A 129 -6.92 5.29 5.19
N GLN A 130 -6.87 6.26 4.28
CA GLN A 130 -8.00 7.14 3.98
C GLN A 130 -9.07 6.50 3.11
N LEU A 131 -8.73 5.44 2.38
CA LEU A 131 -9.65 4.68 1.53
C LEU A 131 -10.36 3.55 2.29
N LEU A 132 -9.91 3.20 3.50
CA LEU A 132 -10.45 2.14 4.36
C LEU A 132 -11.23 2.70 5.57
#